data_AF-A0A7C1DVC1-F1
#
_entry.id   AF-A0A7C1DVC1-F1
#
_cell.length_a   1.000
_cell.length_b   1.000
_cell.length_c   1.000
_cell.angle_alpha   90.00
_cell.angle_beta   90.00
_cell.angle_gamma   90.00
#
_symmetry.space_group_name_H-M   'P 1'
#
loop_
_entity.id
_entity.type
_entity.pdbx_description
1 polymer ?
#
loop_
_entity_poly.entity_id
_entity_poly.type
_entity_poly.pdbx_seq_one_letter_code
_entity_poly.pdbx_strand_id
1 'polypeptide(L)'
;GLYASCKELPNSGYGGYFEGGYTGVFGKAHATGADSRFGVNGYANGGAFRNYGVRGQAGGDDGTKFGVYGYASGDDGIKHGVYGTTYGLGTNWAGYFDVGDVHIANNLGIGTEDVSGARLTIEGTTYGAFAGFRNITPPMEWRVGTWDDGTFRIVKLTGSTFTPMVIDTFGNIGVGTMNPDQPLHVEHEVPVHSSTRSPTVYARVTDGTDEMIGILAGENGYQGVYGYTSRDLGYGVFGRSTGGGGRGVYGYASGDGIANYGVFGYAIDATNNYGLFCSGDGGYTGSWTNISDIRFKKNVRPMEGILDRVMMLQPKTFEMKTDEFSFMNLNEGTQYGLIAQELKEVFPELVVPGAHPDENNEGFIEYEGIDYIPLTAILIQAVQEQQAQIEELKAEIEQLKDN
;
A
#
# COMPACT_ATOMS: atom_id res chain seq x y z
N GLY A 1 66.22 42.23 -28.67
CA GLY A 1 65.31 41.11 -28.96
C GLY A 1 65.62 40.58 -30.34
N LEU A 2 65.63 39.26 -30.51
CA LEU A 2 65.68 38.64 -31.82
C LEU A 2 64.27 38.70 -32.44
N TYR A 3 64.12 39.32 -33.60
CA TYR A 3 62.90 39.26 -34.41
C TYR A 3 63.24 38.53 -35.70
N ALA A 4 62.72 37.32 -35.86
CA ALA A 4 62.88 36.51 -37.06
C ALA A 4 61.55 36.42 -37.79
N SER A 5 61.54 36.65 -39.10
CA SER A 5 60.39 36.44 -39.97
C SER A 5 60.82 35.60 -41.18
N CYS A 6 60.01 34.61 -41.54
CA CYS A 6 60.22 33.78 -42.73
C CYS A 6 59.13 34.17 -43.75
N LYS A 7 59.51 34.41 -45.01
CA LYS A 7 58.55 34.65 -46.09
C LYS A 7 57.89 33.34 -46.51
N GLU A 8 56.62 33.41 -46.87
CA GLU A 8 55.84 32.26 -47.34
C GLU A 8 56.52 31.59 -48.54
N LEU A 9 56.93 30.33 -48.37
CA LEU A 9 57.18 29.39 -49.45
C LEU A 9 56.02 28.39 -49.46
N PRO A 10 55.50 28.01 -50.64
CA PRO A 10 54.42 27.03 -50.72
C PRO A 10 54.88 25.71 -50.07
N ASN A 11 54.15 25.31 -49.03
CA ASN A 11 54.20 24.01 -48.35
C ASN A 11 55.42 23.70 -47.46
N SER A 12 56.37 24.62 -47.21
CA SER A 12 57.39 24.40 -46.15
C SER A 12 58.12 25.68 -45.72
N GLY A 13 58.39 25.82 -44.42
CA GLY A 13 59.19 26.88 -43.84
C GLY A 13 59.06 26.95 -42.31
N TYR A 14 60.15 27.23 -41.60
CA TYR A 14 60.15 27.47 -40.15
C TYR A 14 60.66 28.89 -39.88
N GLY A 15 59.91 29.67 -39.09
CA GLY A 15 60.36 30.99 -38.63
C GLY A 15 61.50 30.93 -37.59
N GLY A 16 61.66 29.77 -36.95
CA GLY A 16 62.75 29.42 -36.05
C GLY A 16 62.63 27.94 -35.64
N TYR A 17 63.77 27.26 -35.47
CA TYR A 17 63.86 25.88 -35.01
C TYR A 17 64.84 25.82 -33.85
N PHE A 18 64.41 25.26 -32.72
CA PHE A 18 65.20 25.21 -31.50
C PHE A 18 65.16 23.79 -30.93
N GLU A 19 66.33 23.16 -30.85
CA GLU A 19 66.54 21.87 -30.18
C GLU A 19 67.32 22.09 -28.88
N GLY A 20 66.94 21.38 -27.83
CA GLY A 20 67.66 21.41 -26.56
C GLY A 20 67.54 20.07 -25.85
N GLY A 21 68.58 19.66 -25.12
CA GLY A 21 68.62 18.37 -24.44
C GLY A 21 67.57 18.23 -23.33
N TYR A 22 67.47 19.23 -22.45
CA TYR A 22 66.48 19.25 -21.34
C TYR A 22 65.31 20.20 -21.61
N THR A 23 65.55 21.32 -22.28
CA THR A 23 64.53 22.31 -22.66
C THR A 23 64.84 22.87 -24.05
N GLY A 24 63.90 22.78 -24.99
CA GLY A 24 64.06 23.33 -26.35
C GLY A 24 63.77 24.84 -26.45
N VAL A 25 62.63 25.30 -25.94
CA VAL A 25 62.24 26.73 -25.88
C VAL A 25 61.68 27.07 -24.51
N PHE A 26 62.17 28.14 -23.89
CA PHE A 26 61.68 28.65 -22.59
C PHE A 26 61.31 30.14 -22.71
N GLY A 27 60.01 30.43 -22.69
CA GLY A 27 59.49 31.80 -22.74
C GLY A 27 59.09 32.30 -21.35
N LYS A 28 59.70 33.39 -20.89
CA LYS A 28 59.46 33.99 -19.57
C LYS A 28 59.20 35.50 -19.70
N ALA A 29 58.02 35.95 -19.26
CA ALA A 29 57.63 37.37 -19.29
C ALA A 29 57.47 37.92 -17.86
N HIS A 30 58.20 38.99 -17.53
CA HIS A 30 58.10 39.72 -16.26
C HIS A 30 57.96 41.22 -16.50
N ALA A 31 57.02 41.87 -15.81
CA ALA A 31 56.86 43.32 -15.77
C ALA A 31 56.21 43.76 -14.44
N THR A 32 56.46 45.00 -14.02
CA THR A 32 55.97 45.60 -12.76
C THR A 32 54.59 46.28 -12.87
N GLY A 33 53.80 45.98 -13.92
CA GLY A 33 52.51 46.62 -14.23
C GLY A 33 51.32 45.65 -14.39
N ALA A 34 50.13 46.19 -14.68
CA ALA A 34 48.84 45.47 -14.65
C ALA A 34 48.44 44.74 -15.96
N ASP A 35 49.26 44.78 -17.00
CA ASP A 35 48.89 44.26 -18.33
C ASP A 35 48.99 42.73 -18.48
N SER A 36 48.42 42.19 -19.57
CA SER A 36 48.53 40.77 -19.91
C SER A 36 49.97 40.36 -20.23
N ARG A 37 50.37 39.16 -19.80
CA ARG A 37 51.74 38.63 -19.97
C ARG A 37 51.66 37.31 -20.72
N PHE A 38 52.52 37.14 -21.72
CA PHE A 38 52.58 35.93 -22.53
C PHE A 38 54.01 35.41 -22.56
N GLY A 39 54.24 34.21 -22.01
CA GLY A 39 55.54 33.52 -22.12
C GLY A 39 55.80 33.03 -23.54
N VAL A 40 54.80 32.39 -24.15
CA VAL A 40 54.77 31.96 -25.55
C VAL A 40 53.37 32.26 -26.09
N ASN A 41 53.26 33.00 -27.19
CA ASN A 41 51.98 33.32 -27.83
C ASN A 41 51.97 32.77 -29.26
N GLY A 42 51.15 31.75 -29.51
CA GLY A 42 51.04 31.08 -30.80
C GLY A 42 49.77 31.47 -31.54
N TYR A 43 49.92 32.08 -32.72
CA TYR A 43 48.80 32.51 -33.57
C TYR A 43 48.94 31.89 -34.96
N ALA A 44 47.93 31.13 -35.38
CA ALA A 44 47.85 30.54 -36.71
C ALA A 44 46.54 31.02 -37.39
N ASN A 45 46.66 31.62 -38.57
CA ASN A 45 45.55 32.17 -39.36
C ASN A 45 45.79 31.90 -40.85
N GLY A 46 44.71 31.68 -41.61
CA GLY A 46 44.71 31.50 -43.07
C GLY A 46 44.42 30.06 -43.52
N GLY A 47 44.09 29.88 -44.81
CA GLY A 47 43.93 28.57 -45.46
C GLY A 47 42.62 27.82 -45.18
N ALA A 48 42.34 26.78 -45.97
CA ALA A 48 41.14 25.92 -45.87
C ALA A 48 41.34 24.65 -45.00
N PHE A 49 42.48 24.55 -44.32
CA PHE A 49 42.90 23.36 -43.55
C PHE A 49 42.97 23.66 -42.05
N ARG A 50 43.36 22.65 -41.24
CA ARG A 50 43.43 22.77 -39.78
C ARG A 50 44.56 23.72 -39.36
N ASN A 51 44.21 24.77 -38.62
CA ASN A 51 45.15 25.71 -38.01
C ASN A 51 45.38 25.36 -36.54
N TYR A 52 46.63 25.24 -36.12
CA TYR A 52 46.99 25.01 -34.71
C TYR A 52 47.80 26.19 -34.21
N GLY A 53 47.25 26.98 -33.28
CA GLY A 53 48.01 28.05 -32.62
C GLY A 53 49.17 27.50 -31.78
N VAL A 54 48.93 26.37 -31.09
CA VAL A 54 49.95 25.58 -30.37
C VAL A 54 49.62 24.10 -30.59
N ARG A 55 50.62 23.30 -30.98
CA ARG A 55 50.48 21.84 -31.13
C ARG A 55 51.51 21.15 -30.24
N GLY A 56 51.04 20.51 -29.17
CA GLY A 56 51.88 19.72 -28.28
C GLY A 56 51.78 18.23 -28.58
N GLN A 57 52.92 17.55 -28.66
CA GLN A 57 53.02 16.10 -28.81
C GLN A 57 54.08 15.59 -27.85
N ALA A 58 53.74 14.57 -27.05
CA ALA A 58 54.68 13.88 -26.17
C ALA A 58 54.64 12.39 -26.50
N GLY A 59 55.81 11.77 -26.67
CA GLY A 59 55.97 10.35 -27.01
C GLY A 59 57.15 9.73 -26.25
N GLY A 60 57.22 8.39 -26.22
CA GLY A 60 58.24 7.60 -25.53
C GLY A 60 57.67 6.28 -25.02
N ASP A 61 58.55 5.31 -24.75
CA ASP A 61 58.17 3.91 -24.52
C ASP A 61 57.62 3.63 -23.11
N ASP A 62 57.95 4.46 -22.11
CA ASP A 62 57.54 4.32 -20.70
C ASP A 62 57.22 5.67 -20.02
N GLY A 63 56.45 5.68 -18.93
CA GLY A 63 56.11 6.88 -18.14
C GLY A 63 55.01 7.80 -18.73
N THR A 64 54.47 8.70 -17.90
CA THR A 64 53.33 9.57 -18.27
C THR A 64 53.69 10.62 -19.31
N LYS A 65 52.85 10.79 -20.34
CA LYS A 65 53.04 11.75 -21.43
C LYS A 65 51.99 12.86 -21.36
N PHE A 66 52.44 14.10 -21.26
CA PHE A 66 51.57 15.27 -21.30
C PHE A 66 51.74 15.96 -22.66
N GLY A 67 50.75 15.81 -23.55
CA GLY A 67 50.75 16.55 -24.82
C GLY A 67 50.64 18.07 -24.58
N VAL A 68 49.82 18.47 -23.61
CA VAL A 68 49.71 19.84 -23.10
C VAL A 68 49.58 19.78 -21.59
N TYR A 69 50.38 20.55 -20.85
CA TYR A 69 50.29 20.68 -19.40
C TYR A 69 50.06 22.15 -19.04
N GLY A 70 48.84 22.46 -18.57
CA GLY A 70 48.45 23.79 -18.14
C GLY A 70 48.49 23.89 -16.61
N TYR A 71 49.29 24.83 -16.10
CA TYR A 71 49.36 25.12 -14.67
C TYR A 71 49.17 26.62 -14.44
N ALA A 72 48.14 26.98 -13.68
CA ALA A 72 47.83 28.35 -13.32
C ALA A 72 47.80 28.47 -11.78
N SER A 73 48.61 29.38 -11.24
CA SER A 73 48.78 29.59 -9.80
C SER A 73 48.80 31.07 -9.45
N GLY A 74 48.35 31.43 -8.24
CA GLY A 74 48.42 32.79 -7.70
C GLY A 74 47.59 32.92 -6.43
N ASP A 75 47.90 33.94 -5.63
CA ASP A 75 47.32 34.12 -4.29
C ASP A 75 45.84 34.53 -4.30
N ASP A 76 45.36 35.18 -5.39
CA ASP A 76 43.97 35.66 -5.55
C ASP A 76 43.48 35.53 -7.01
N GLY A 77 42.17 35.61 -7.27
CA GLY A 77 41.52 35.51 -8.60
C GLY A 77 41.23 34.08 -9.08
N ILE A 78 40.56 33.97 -10.25
CA ILE A 78 40.22 32.69 -10.90
C ILE A 78 41.41 32.19 -11.73
N LYS A 79 41.70 30.89 -11.68
CA LYS A 79 42.81 30.25 -12.39
C LYS A 79 42.28 29.19 -13.34
N HIS A 80 42.49 29.41 -14.63
CA HIS A 80 42.18 28.43 -15.66
C HIS A 80 43.46 27.73 -16.09
N GLY A 81 43.62 26.45 -15.75
CA GLY A 81 44.70 25.61 -16.32
C GLY A 81 44.50 25.40 -17.82
N VAL A 82 43.25 25.34 -18.27
CA VAL A 82 42.82 25.33 -19.67
C VAL A 82 41.59 26.23 -19.78
N TYR A 83 41.59 27.15 -20.75
CA TYR A 83 40.46 28.03 -21.05
C TYR A 83 40.15 27.96 -22.55
N GLY A 84 38.99 27.41 -22.90
CA GLY A 84 38.53 27.27 -24.28
C GLY A 84 37.40 28.24 -24.57
N THR A 85 37.50 28.98 -25.67
CA THR A 85 36.40 29.81 -26.20
C THR A 85 36.33 29.64 -27.70
N THR A 86 35.11 29.54 -28.22
CA THR A 86 34.83 29.39 -29.65
C THR A 86 33.72 30.34 -30.04
N TYR A 87 33.87 31.05 -31.15
CA TYR A 87 32.91 32.04 -31.66
C TYR A 87 32.83 31.97 -33.19
N GLY A 88 31.65 32.28 -33.75
CA GLY A 88 31.40 32.25 -35.20
C GLY A 88 30.15 31.42 -35.56
N LEU A 89 29.78 31.42 -36.84
CA LEU A 89 28.68 30.62 -37.37
C LEU A 89 29.09 29.14 -37.51
N GLY A 90 28.19 28.20 -37.19
CA GLY A 90 28.44 26.75 -37.25
C GLY A 90 28.54 26.08 -35.87
N THR A 91 28.96 24.81 -35.85
CA THR A 91 29.16 24.06 -34.60
C THR A 91 30.49 24.44 -33.96
N ASN A 92 30.43 24.81 -32.68
CA ASN A 92 31.55 25.32 -31.92
C ASN A 92 31.76 24.44 -30.68
N TRP A 93 32.94 23.83 -30.54
CA TRP A 93 33.30 23.02 -29.37
C TRP A 93 34.46 23.68 -28.63
N ALA A 94 34.21 24.22 -27.44
CA ALA A 94 35.26 24.78 -26.57
C ALA A 94 36.25 23.70 -26.06
N GLY A 95 35.84 22.42 -26.09
CA GLY A 95 36.68 21.24 -25.89
C GLY A 95 36.12 20.03 -26.64
N TYR A 96 36.98 19.17 -27.17
CA TYR A 96 36.61 17.97 -27.93
C TYR A 96 37.60 16.83 -27.63
N PHE A 97 37.08 15.66 -27.28
CA PHE A 97 37.85 14.46 -26.93
C PHE A 97 37.37 13.30 -27.82
N ASP A 98 38.22 12.89 -28.78
CA ASP A 98 37.83 11.95 -29.85
C ASP A 98 37.98 10.48 -29.43
N VAL A 99 39.00 10.15 -28.63
CA VAL A 99 39.29 8.78 -28.17
C VAL A 99 39.91 8.82 -26.77
N GLY A 100 39.50 7.88 -25.90
CA GLY A 100 40.01 7.70 -24.54
C GLY A 100 39.04 8.17 -23.44
N ASP A 101 39.37 7.85 -22.19
CA ASP A 101 38.56 8.21 -21.03
C ASP A 101 38.87 9.63 -20.54
N VAL A 102 37.83 10.39 -20.19
CA VAL A 102 37.98 11.70 -19.55
C VAL A 102 37.98 11.52 -18.03
N HIS A 103 39.16 11.64 -17.42
CA HIS A 103 39.32 11.59 -15.97
C HIS A 103 39.31 13.00 -15.35
N ILE A 104 38.32 13.29 -14.51
CA ILE A 104 38.22 14.54 -13.75
C ILE A 104 38.41 14.20 -12.27
N ALA A 105 39.57 14.57 -11.72
CA ALA A 105 39.94 14.21 -10.34
C ALA A 105 39.11 14.93 -9.25
N ASN A 106 38.47 16.05 -9.59
CA ASN A 106 37.70 16.88 -8.68
C ASN A 106 36.30 17.18 -9.24
N ASN A 107 35.76 18.37 -9.02
CA ASN A 107 34.36 18.68 -9.34
C ASN A 107 34.15 18.96 -10.84
N LEU A 108 33.08 18.41 -11.42
CA LEU A 108 32.56 18.76 -12.75
C LEU A 108 31.32 19.63 -12.61
N GLY A 109 31.42 20.91 -12.97
CA GLY A 109 30.28 21.82 -13.08
C GLY A 109 29.62 21.74 -14.45
N ILE A 110 28.29 21.63 -14.49
CA ILE A 110 27.48 21.76 -15.71
C ILE A 110 26.52 22.94 -15.50
N GLY A 111 26.76 24.06 -16.17
CA GLY A 111 25.89 25.24 -16.13
C GLY A 111 26.00 26.13 -14.86
N THR A 112 27.12 26.12 -14.15
CA THR A 112 27.35 26.95 -12.94
C THR A 112 28.80 27.48 -12.86
N GLU A 113 28.98 28.68 -12.30
CA GLU A 113 30.30 29.28 -11.98
C GLU A 113 30.78 28.91 -10.56
N ASP A 114 29.87 28.51 -9.68
CA ASP A 114 30.18 28.00 -8.36
C ASP A 114 30.10 26.46 -8.36
N VAL A 115 31.26 25.82 -8.25
CA VAL A 115 31.43 24.36 -8.16
C VAL A 115 31.89 23.94 -6.76
N SER A 116 31.87 24.84 -5.78
CA SER A 116 32.25 24.57 -4.38
C SER A 116 31.18 23.73 -3.65
N GLY A 117 30.98 22.50 -4.12
CA GLY A 117 30.07 21.53 -3.49
C GLY A 117 29.32 20.59 -4.42
N ALA A 118 29.50 20.68 -5.74
CA ALA A 118 28.83 19.81 -6.71
C ALA A 118 29.81 18.80 -7.31
N ARG A 119 29.76 17.55 -6.84
CA ARG A 119 30.33 16.38 -7.52
C ARG A 119 29.23 15.72 -8.35
N LEU A 120 29.43 15.58 -9.65
CA LEU A 120 28.87 14.42 -10.35
C LEU A 120 29.94 13.32 -10.30
N THR A 121 29.84 12.46 -9.31
CA THR A 121 30.69 11.27 -9.13
C THR A 121 29.77 10.11 -8.78
N ILE A 122 29.77 9.03 -9.57
CA ILE A 122 29.12 7.75 -9.18
C ILE A 122 30.23 6.74 -8.89
N GLU A 123 30.98 6.98 -7.83
CA GLU A 123 31.82 6.00 -7.13
C GLU A 123 31.72 6.32 -5.64
N GLY A 124 31.37 5.31 -4.84
CA GLY A 124 31.01 5.46 -3.44
C GLY A 124 32.20 5.77 -2.54
N THR A 125 31.97 6.60 -1.52
CA THR A 125 32.81 6.69 -0.32
C THR A 125 32.12 5.90 0.82
N THR A 126 32.55 6.07 2.07
CA THR A 126 32.06 5.40 3.29
C THR A 126 30.53 5.48 3.52
N TYR A 127 29.79 6.35 2.81
CA TYR A 127 28.34 6.59 2.97
C TYR A 127 27.45 6.15 1.78
N GLY A 128 28.00 5.46 0.77
CA GLY A 128 27.25 5.00 -0.42
C GLY A 128 27.46 5.85 -1.69
N ALA A 129 26.69 5.56 -2.75
CA ALA A 129 26.78 6.20 -4.06
C ALA A 129 25.39 6.65 -4.57
N PHE A 130 25.26 7.93 -4.92
CA PHE A 130 23.99 8.53 -5.33
C PHE A 130 24.13 9.59 -6.42
N ALA A 131 23.08 9.76 -7.22
CA ALA A 131 22.89 10.89 -8.12
C ALA A 131 21.90 11.89 -7.48
N GLY A 132 22.24 13.18 -7.50
CA GLY A 132 21.44 14.24 -6.88
C GLY A 132 20.97 15.30 -7.88
N PHE A 133 19.75 15.80 -7.71
CA PHE A 133 19.19 16.97 -8.39
C PHE A 133 18.97 18.07 -7.35
N ARG A 134 19.76 19.16 -7.41
CA ARG A 134 19.69 20.27 -6.46
C ARG A 134 19.21 21.55 -7.14
N ASN A 135 18.17 22.17 -6.60
CA ASN A 135 17.76 23.53 -6.90
C ASN A 135 18.33 24.47 -5.83
N ILE A 136 18.89 25.61 -6.25
CA ILE A 136 19.54 26.58 -5.36
C ILE A 136 18.49 27.47 -4.68
N THR A 137 17.45 27.87 -5.41
CA THR A 137 16.39 28.76 -4.90
C THR A 137 15.04 28.44 -5.57
N PRO A 138 14.03 27.94 -4.81
CA PRO A 138 14.11 27.53 -3.40
C PRO A 138 15.03 26.31 -3.21
N PRO A 139 15.71 26.17 -2.05
CA PRO A 139 16.64 25.08 -1.82
C PRO A 139 15.87 23.75 -1.74
N MET A 140 16.09 22.89 -2.73
CA MET A 140 15.47 21.57 -2.77
C MET A 140 16.43 20.57 -3.40
N GLU A 141 16.61 19.42 -2.78
CA GLU A 141 17.50 18.37 -3.27
C GLU A 141 16.79 17.03 -3.30
N TRP A 142 16.85 16.33 -4.43
CA TRP A 142 16.42 14.94 -4.57
C TRP A 142 17.62 14.05 -4.86
N ARG A 143 17.68 12.86 -4.25
CA ARG A 143 18.72 11.85 -4.52
C ARG A 143 18.12 10.51 -4.86
N VAL A 144 18.79 9.77 -5.74
CA VAL A 144 18.54 8.36 -6.03
C VAL A 144 19.87 7.59 -5.97
N GLY A 145 19.91 6.49 -5.22
CA GLY A 145 21.17 5.76 -5.06
C GLY A 145 21.17 4.67 -4.00
N THR A 146 22.37 4.18 -3.72
CA THR A 146 22.66 3.16 -2.71
C THR A 146 23.28 3.80 -1.47
N TRP A 147 22.91 3.30 -0.30
CA TRP A 147 23.46 3.72 0.99
C TRP A 147 24.44 2.67 1.54
N ASP A 148 25.24 3.08 2.51
CA ASP A 148 26.23 2.25 3.22
C ASP A 148 25.64 1.03 3.94
N ASP A 149 24.35 1.07 4.26
CA ASP A 149 23.59 -0.06 4.81
C ASP A 149 23.02 -1.03 3.76
N GLY A 150 23.38 -0.87 2.49
CA GLY A 150 22.98 -1.76 1.40
C GLY A 150 21.57 -1.51 0.85
N THR A 151 20.88 -0.46 1.29
CA THR A 151 19.54 -0.12 0.80
C THR A 151 19.59 0.78 -0.45
N PHE A 152 18.57 0.67 -1.31
CA PHE A 152 18.33 1.62 -2.41
C PHE A 152 17.24 2.61 -2.03
N ARG A 153 17.47 3.91 -2.23
CA ARG A 153 16.55 4.97 -1.77
C ARG A 153 16.30 6.05 -2.81
N ILE A 154 15.08 6.61 -2.75
CA ILE A 154 14.73 7.90 -3.36
C ILE A 154 14.42 8.85 -2.21
N VAL A 155 15.23 9.91 -2.02
CA VAL A 155 15.13 10.81 -0.85
C VAL A 155 15.10 12.28 -1.23
N LYS A 156 14.41 13.10 -0.43
CA LYS A 156 14.40 14.58 -0.51
C LYS A 156 15.16 15.16 0.69
N LEU A 157 16.14 16.04 0.46
CA LEU A 157 17.10 16.47 1.50
C LEU A 157 17.08 17.97 1.84
N THR A 158 15.94 18.66 1.74
CA THR A 158 15.83 20.01 2.33
C THR A 158 14.43 20.31 2.84
N GLY A 159 14.33 20.60 4.15
CA GLY A 159 13.13 21.14 4.81
C GLY A 159 11.93 20.20 5.00
N SER A 160 12.05 18.87 4.89
CA SER A 160 10.91 17.95 5.10
C SER A 160 11.27 16.69 5.88
N THR A 161 10.40 16.30 6.81
CA THR A 161 10.35 15.01 7.54
C THR A 161 9.82 13.85 6.69
N PHE A 162 10.00 13.89 5.36
CA PHE A 162 9.34 12.95 4.45
C PHE A 162 10.31 11.87 3.95
N THR A 163 10.00 10.61 4.27
CA THR A 163 10.70 9.40 3.85
C THR A 163 10.09 8.90 2.52
N PRO A 164 10.69 9.07 1.33
CA PRO A 164 9.90 8.90 0.10
C PRO A 164 9.78 7.44 -0.35
N MET A 165 10.88 6.70 -0.47
CA MET A 165 10.87 5.28 -0.83
C MET A 165 12.22 4.59 -0.52
N VAL A 166 12.16 3.38 0.04
CA VAL A 166 13.30 2.51 0.35
C VAL A 166 13.06 1.12 -0.23
N ILE A 167 14.10 0.48 -0.76
CA ILE A 167 14.14 -0.97 -0.99
C ILE A 167 15.21 -1.52 -0.06
N ASP A 168 14.82 -2.44 0.83
CA ASP A 168 15.72 -3.04 1.80
C ASP A 168 16.60 -4.15 1.18
N THR A 169 17.48 -4.74 1.99
CA THR A 169 18.39 -5.80 1.54
C THR A 169 17.68 -7.13 1.22
N PHE A 170 16.41 -7.28 1.59
CA PHE A 170 15.56 -8.45 1.29
C PHE A 170 14.64 -8.21 0.08
N GLY A 171 14.61 -7.00 -0.47
CA GLY A 171 13.77 -6.62 -1.62
C GLY A 171 12.38 -6.11 -1.23
N ASN A 172 12.13 -5.83 0.05
CA ASN A 172 10.88 -5.23 0.50
C ASN A 172 10.86 -3.73 0.17
N ILE A 173 9.68 -3.21 -0.20
CA ILE A 173 9.50 -1.80 -0.58
C ILE A 173 8.86 -1.02 0.58
N GLY A 174 9.61 -0.08 1.15
CA GLY A 174 9.13 0.91 2.12
C GLY A 174 8.73 2.22 1.44
N VAL A 175 7.53 2.77 1.70
CA VAL A 175 7.13 4.14 1.28
C VAL A 175 6.78 4.91 2.54
N GLY A 176 7.58 5.88 2.96
CA GLY A 176 7.35 6.55 4.25
C GLY A 176 7.98 5.88 5.48
N THR A 177 8.52 4.67 5.32
CA THR A 177 9.27 3.94 6.35
C THR A 177 10.67 3.55 5.86
N MET A 178 11.61 3.44 6.79
CA MET A 178 12.98 2.95 6.53
C MET A 178 13.15 1.46 6.85
N ASN A 179 12.19 0.87 7.57
CA ASN A 179 12.24 -0.50 8.07
C ASN A 179 10.99 -1.29 7.61
N PRO A 180 10.85 -1.61 6.31
CA PRO A 180 9.74 -2.44 5.85
C PRO A 180 9.81 -3.85 6.48
N ASP A 181 8.71 -4.32 7.06
CA ASP A 181 8.58 -5.67 7.64
C ASP A 181 7.68 -6.59 6.78
N GLN A 182 7.22 -6.09 5.63
CA GLN A 182 6.41 -6.77 4.62
C GLN A 182 6.91 -6.43 3.21
N PRO A 183 6.60 -7.24 2.17
CA PRO A 183 7.03 -6.96 0.79
C PRO A 183 6.69 -5.56 0.28
N LEU A 184 5.59 -4.95 0.78
CA LEU A 184 5.25 -3.54 0.62
C LEU A 184 4.77 -2.98 1.98
N HIS A 185 5.52 -2.03 2.55
CA HIS A 185 5.20 -1.34 3.81
C HIS A 185 5.13 0.17 3.56
N VAL A 186 4.01 0.82 3.87
CA VAL A 186 3.81 2.27 3.69
C VAL A 186 3.48 2.95 5.01
N GLU A 187 4.25 3.96 5.42
CA GLU A 187 4.04 4.76 6.64
C GLU A 187 3.85 6.26 6.30
N HIS A 188 3.19 7.04 7.14
CA HIS A 188 3.13 8.51 6.99
C HIS A 188 2.84 9.20 8.32
N GLU A 189 3.57 10.28 8.64
CA GLU A 189 3.24 11.19 9.77
C GLU A 189 2.54 12.47 9.25
N VAL A 190 1.39 12.82 9.84
CA VAL A 190 0.63 14.05 9.55
C VAL A 190 0.58 14.99 10.77
N PRO A 191 0.94 16.28 10.66
CA PRO A 191 0.58 17.30 11.64
C PRO A 191 -0.92 17.67 11.54
N VAL A 192 -1.74 17.09 12.43
CA VAL A 192 -3.06 17.52 12.94
C VAL A 192 -4.09 18.18 11.99
N HIS A 193 -5.06 17.34 11.58
CA HIS A 193 -6.49 17.53 11.22
C HIS A 193 -6.94 18.37 9.99
N SER A 194 -7.12 17.68 8.86
CA SER A 194 -8.44 17.42 8.27
C SER A 194 -8.41 16.12 7.42
N SER A 195 -9.23 15.13 7.81
CA SER A 195 -9.53 13.86 7.09
C SER A 195 -8.43 13.29 6.17
N THR A 196 -7.50 12.49 6.69
CA THR A 196 -6.72 11.51 5.91
C THR A 196 -6.00 10.59 6.88
N ARG A 197 -6.70 9.55 7.36
CA ARG A 197 -6.03 8.33 7.84
C ARG A 197 -5.40 7.69 6.61
N SER A 198 -4.09 7.46 6.64
CA SER A 198 -3.29 6.89 5.56
C SER A 198 -3.48 5.36 5.50
N PRO A 199 -4.11 4.80 4.45
CA PRO A 199 -3.98 3.39 4.12
C PRO A 199 -2.76 3.15 3.22
N THR A 200 -2.18 1.96 3.34
CA THR A 200 -0.94 1.51 2.71
C THR A 200 -0.98 1.42 1.17
N VAL A 201 -2.17 1.51 0.54
CA VAL A 201 -2.38 1.69 -0.92
C VAL A 201 -3.60 2.62 -1.10
N TYR A 202 -3.41 3.79 -1.71
CA TYR A 202 -4.44 4.84 -1.87
C TYR A 202 -4.62 5.20 -3.35
N ALA A 203 -5.77 4.82 -3.95
CA ALA A 203 -6.20 5.32 -5.25
C ALA A 203 -7.53 6.08 -5.06
N ARG A 204 -7.52 7.40 -5.31
CA ARG A 204 -8.68 8.28 -5.20
C ARG A 204 -9.09 8.76 -6.60
N VAL A 205 -10.33 8.49 -7.00
CA VAL A 205 -11.05 9.21 -8.06
C VAL A 205 -12.43 9.56 -7.51
N THR A 206 -12.84 10.82 -7.60
CA THR A 206 -14.10 11.32 -7.02
C THR A 206 -14.90 12.07 -8.09
N ASP A 207 -16.17 11.71 -8.27
CA ASP A 207 -17.25 12.57 -8.77
C ASP A 207 -18.51 12.47 -7.89
N GLY A 208 -18.31 12.64 -6.58
CA GLY A 208 -19.28 13.34 -5.74
C GLY A 208 -20.56 12.63 -5.28
N THR A 209 -20.78 11.33 -5.49
CA THR A 209 -21.98 10.66 -4.93
C THR A 209 -21.87 9.27 -4.33
N ASP A 210 -20.76 8.52 -4.42
CA ASP A 210 -20.64 7.23 -3.73
C ASP A 210 -19.19 6.88 -3.32
N GLU A 211 -19.05 6.16 -2.20
CA GLU A 211 -17.80 5.62 -1.67
C GLU A 211 -17.82 4.08 -1.69
N MET A 212 -16.81 3.43 -2.27
CA MET A 212 -16.57 2.00 -2.09
C MET A 212 -15.09 1.69 -1.88
N ILE A 213 -14.83 0.72 -1.00
CA ILE A 213 -13.53 0.13 -0.63
C ILE A 213 -13.45 -1.26 -1.27
N GLY A 214 -12.34 -1.58 -1.94
CA GLY A 214 -12.08 -2.93 -2.44
C GLY A 214 -10.61 -3.33 -2.24
N ILE A 215 -10.38 -4.44 -1.55
CA ILE A 215 -9.12 -5.20 -1.56
C ILE A 215 -9.18 -6.12 -2.79
N LEU A 216 -8.13 -6.21 -3.60
CA LEU A 216 -7.96 -7.24 -4.63
C LEU A 216 -6.75 -8.12 -4.28
N ALA A 217 -7.00 -9.39 -3.99
CA ALA A 217 -6.06 -10.50 -4.07
C ALA A 217 -6.89 -11.78 -4.26
N GLY A 218 -6.79 -12.62 -5.28
CA GLY A 218 -6.03 -12.64 -6.52
C GLY A 218 -6.65 -13.71 -7.45
N GLU A 219 -6.10 -13.88 -8.65
CA GLU A 219 -6.50 -14.96 -9.57
C GLU A 219 -5.80 -16.27 -9.14
N ASN A 220 -6.59 -17.35 -8.93
CA ASN A 220 -6.21 -18.72 -8.52
C ASN A 220 -5.89 -19.02 -7.03
N GLY A 221 -6.34 -18.19 -6.08
CA GLY A 221 -6.34 -18.48 -4.63
C GLY A 221 -7.75 -18.41 -4.02
N TYR A 222 -8.11 -19.33 -3.13
CA TYR A 222 -9.49 -19.56 -2.64
C TYR A 222 -10.14 -18.42 -1.81
N GLN A 223 -9.50 -17.26 -1.62
CA GLN A 223 -9.96 -16.19 -0.72
C GLN A 223 -9.72 -14.80 -1.31
N GLY A 224 -10.77 -13.96 -1.36
CA GLY A 224 -10.71 -12.58 -1.89
C GLY A 224 -10.39 -11.51 -0.84
N VAL A 225 -10.93 -11.64 0.38
CA VAL A 225 -10.65 -10.79 1.54
C VAL A 225 -10.43 -11.70 2.75
N TYR A 226 -9.23 -11.69 3.34
CA TYR A 226 -8.93 -12.43 4.57
C TYR A 226 -8.76 -11.45 5.73
N GLY A 227 -9.83 -11.29 6.51
CA GLY A 227 -9.85 -10.50 7.74
C GLY A 227 -9.67 -11.38 8.97
N TYR A 228 -8.56 -11.18 9.71
CA TYR A 228 -8.27 -11.93 10.93
C TYR A 228 -8.19 -10.98 12.12
N THR A 229 -8.83 -11.37 13.22
CA THR A 229 -8.74 -10.69 14.51
C THR A 229 -8.70 -11.73 15.62
N SER A 230 -7.91 -11.47 16.66
CA SER A 230 -7.75 -12.30 17.85
C SER A 230 -8.21 -11.61 19.13
N ARG A 231 -8.87 -10.45 18.99
CA ARG A 231 -9.43 -9.70 20.13
C ARG A 231 -10.86 -10.14 20.41
N ASP A 232 -11.24 -10.12 21.68
CA ASP A 232 -12.64 -10.21 22.10
C ASP A 232 -13.46 -9.15 21.35
N LEU A 233 -14.64 -9.55 20.88
CA LEU A 233 -15.57 -8.68 20.12
C LEU A 233 -14.98 -8.12 18.81
N GLY A 234 -13.92 -8.73 18.27
CA GLY A 234 -13.31 -8.31 17.02
C GLY A 234 -14.16 -8.61 15.77
N TYR A 235 -14.21 -7.67 14.82
CA TYR A 235 -14.75 -7.91 13.49
C TYR A 235 -13.63 -8.31 12.52
N GLY A 236 -13.73 -9.51 11.92
CA GLY A 236 -12.81 -9.90 10.85
C GLY A 236 -12.99 -9.03 9.60
N VAL A 237 -14.24 -8.78 9.19
CA VAL A 237 -14.62 -7.87 8.10
C VAL A 237 -15.82 -7.04 8.56
N PHE A 238 -15.77 -5.71 8.37
CA PHE A 238 -16.84 -4.79 8.74
C PHE A 238 -17.33 -4.01 7.50
N GLY A 239 -18.61 -4.15 7.16
CA GLY A 239 -19.26 -3.46 6.05
C GLY A 239 -20.35 -2.51 6.55
N ARG A 240 -20.28 -1.23 6.15
CA ARG A 240 -21.25 -0.19 6.55
C ARG A 240 -21.73 0.57 5.31
N SER A 241 -23.05 0.68 5.16
CA SER A 241 -23.69 1.50 4.14
C SER A 241 -24.69 2.44 4.80
N THR A 242 -24.64 3.73 4.48
CA THR A 242 -25.52 4.76 5.06
C THR A 242 -26.47 5.40 4.05
N GLY A 243 -26.37 5.05 2.76
CA GLY A 243 -27.31 5.47 1.73
C GLY A 243 -28.66 4.72 1.81
N GLY A 244 -29.73 5.34 1.33
CA GLY A 244 -31.06 4.71 1.28
C GLY A 244 -31.05 3.43 0.42
N GLY A 245 -31.59 2.32 0.95
CA GLY A 245 -31.51 1.01 0.30
C GLY A 245 -30.12 0.36 0.34
N GLY A 246 -29.22 0.91 1.17
CA GLY A 246 -27.85 0.44 1.34
C GLY A 246 -27.73 -1.01 1.80
N ARG A 247 -26.64 -1.66 1.41
CA ARG A 247 -26.31 -3.04 1.81
C ARG A 247 -24.98 -3.03 2.52
N GLY A 248 -24.93 -3.45 3.78
CA GLY A 248 -23.67 -3.57 4.53
C GLY A 248 -22.76 -4.67 3.96
N VAL A 249 -23.35 -5.78 3.52
CA VAL A 249 -22.67 -6.89 2.84
C VAL A 249 -23.58 -7.39 1.71
N TYR A 250 -23.01 -7.61 0.52
CA TYR A 250 -23.72 -8.21 -0.62
C TYR A 250 -22.93 -9.42 -1.15
N GLY A 251 -23.40 -10.61 -0.81
CA GLY A 251 -22.82 -11.88 -1.27
C GLY A 251 -23.52 -12.40 -2.52
N TYR A 252 -22.75 -12.77 -3.55
CA TYR A 252 -23.24 -13.39 -4.77
C TYR A 252 -22.35 -14.57 -5.14
N ALA A 253 -22.94 -15.76 -5.29
CA ALA A 253 -22.24 -16.97 -5.68
C ALA A 253 -22.97 -17.65 -6.85
N SER A 254 -22.22 -17.99 -7.90
CA SER A 254 -22.72 -18.72 -9.06
C SER A 254 -21.66 -19.71 -9.55
N GLY A 255 -22.12 -20.91 -9.96
CA GLY A 255 -21.26 -21.99 -10.42
C GLY A 255 -22.05 -23.28 -10.67
N ASP A 256 -21.52 -24.15 -11.54
CA ASP A 256 -22.14 -25.40 -12.00
C ASP A 256 -21.93 -26.58 -11.02
N GLY A 257 -22.08 -26.33 -9.71
CA GLY A 257 -21.89 -27.30 -8.64
C GLY A 257 -23.18 -27.83 -8.01
N ILE A 258 -23.05 -28.69 -6.99
CA ILE A 258 -24.18 -29.25 -6.21
C ILE A 258 -24.86 -28.16 -5.36
N ALA A 259 -24.11 -27.13 -4.95
CA ALA A 259 -24.62 -26.01 -4.16
C ALA A 259 -23.79 -24.75 -4.41
N ASN A 260 -24.45 -23.60 -4.32
CA ASN A 260 -23.81 -22.27 -4.26
C ASN A 260 -24.20 -21.62 -2.93
N TYR A 261 -23.22 -21.03 -2.23
CA TYR A 261 -23.45 -20.36 -0.96
C TYR A 261 -23.18 -18.86 -1.12
N GLY A 262 -24.23 -18.05 -1.10
CA GLY A 262 -24.07 -16.58 -1.09
C GLY A 262 -23.42 -16.07 0.20
N VAL A 263 -23.70 -16.75 1.32
CA VAL A 263 -23.04 -16.58 2.62
C VAL A 263 -22.88 -17.97 3.23
N PHE A 264 -21.68 -18.31 3.71
CA PHE A 264 -21.38 -19.56 4.40
C PHE A 264 -20.74 -19.26 5.76
N GLY A 265 -21.56 -19.16 6.81
CA GLY A 265 -21.14 -18.82 8.17
C GLY A 265 -21.23 -20.02 9.11
N TYR A 266 -20.24 -20.15 9.99
CA TYR A 266 -20.25 -21.09 11.11
C TYR A 266 -19.62 -20.44 12.34
N ALA A 267 -20.15 -20.77 13.52
CA ALA A 267 -19.61 -20.40 14.82
C ALA A 267 -19.50 -21.67 15.66
N ILE A 268 -18.39 -21.82 16.39
CA ILE A 268 -18.09 -23.00 17.22
C ILE A 268 -17.36 -22.56 18.49
N ASP A 269 -17.27 -23.49 19.45
CA ASP A 269 -16.50 -23.38 20.70
C ASP A 269 -17.01 -22.36 21.74
N ALA A 270 -18.05 -21.58 21.45
CA ALA A 270 -18.76 -20.75 22.43
C ALA A 270 -19.94 -21.48 23.08
N THR A 271 -20.50 -20.94 24.18
CA THR A 271 -21.76 -21.41 24.77
C THR A 271 -22.92 -21.27 23.78
N ASN A 272 -22.99 -20.11 23.12
CA ASN A 272 -24.00 -19.80 22.11
C ASN A 272 -23.28 -19.56 20.78
N ASN A 273 -23.67 -20.31 19.74
CA ASN A 273 -23.03 -20.27 18.43
C ASN A 273 -24.05 -19.91 17.35
N TYR A 274 -23.89 -18.74 16.73
CA TYR A 274 -24.78 -18.28 15.67
C TYR A 274 -24.05 -18.29 14.31
N GLY A 275 -24.46 -19.19 13.42
CA GLY A 275 -24.00 -19.15 12.02
C GLY A 275 -24.60 -17.98 11.22
N LEU A 276 -25.78 -17.51 11.65
CA LEU A 276 -26.42 -16.26 11.24
C LEU A 276 -27.10 -15.65 12.47
N PHE A 277 -26.92 -14.35 12.69
CA PHE A 277 -27.58 -13.59 13.75
C PHE A 277 -28.14 -12.31 13.14
N CYS A 278 -29.39 -11.99 13.47
CA CYS A 278 -30.07 -10.76 13.04
C CYS A 278 -30.59 -10.03 14.29
N SER A 279 -30.25 -8.75 14.41
CA SER A 279 -30.91 -7.84 15.36
C SER A 279 -31.95 -7.06 14.57
N GLY A 280 -33.24 -7.28 14.89
CA GLY A 280 -34.39 -6.88 14.07
C GLY A 280 -34.91 -8.02 13.18
N ASP A 281 -35.79 -7.68 12.23
CA ASP A 281 -36.46 -8.66 11.37
C ASP A 281 -35.53 -9.33 10.34
N GLY A 282 -35.69 -10.64 10.18
CA GLY A 282 -35.07 -11.43 9.10
C GLY A 282 -36.04 -11.69 7.96
N GLY A 283 -35.62 -11.45 6.71
CA GLY A 283 -36.41 -11.73 5.51
C GLY A 283 -35.80 -12.85 4.65
N TYR A 284 -36.62 -13.77 4.16
CA TYR A 284 -36.22 -14.78 3.18
C TYR A 284 -37.37 -15.05 2.21
N THR A 285 -37.04 -15.32 0.94
CA THR A 285 -38.03 -15.64 -0.10
C THR A 285 -38.20 -17.14 -0.33
N GLY A 286 -37.32 -17.96 0.24
CA GLY A 286 -37.31 -19.41 0.13
C GLY A 286 -37.79 -20.11 1.39
N SER A 287 -37.00 -21.06 1.89
CA SER A 287 -37.33 -21.82 3.10
C SER A 287 -36.13 -21.91 4.04
N TRP A 288 -36.40 -21.80 5.35
CA TRP A 288 -35.45 -22.22 6.37
C TRP A 288 -35.68 -23.71 6.63
N THR A 289 -34.67 -24.55 6.37
CA THR A 289 -34.84 -26.02 6.41
C THR A 289 -34.00 -26.63 7.53
N ASN A 290 -34.60 -27.55 8.27
CA ASN A 290 -33.90 -28.38 9.26
C ASN A 290 -33.50 -29.71 8.62
N ILE A 291 -32.26 -30.14 8.81
CA ILE A 291 -31.82 -31.47 8.39
C ILE A 291 -32.63 -32.54 9.15
N SER A 292 -33.27 -33.46 8.42
CA SER A 292 -34.22 -34.41 9.02
C SER A 292 -34.11 -35.84 8.47
N ASP A 293 -33.02 -36.14 7.77
CA ASP A 293 -32.72 -37.48 7.26
C ASP A 293 -32.47 -38.47 8.40
N ILE A 294 -33.01 -39.70 8.29
CA ILE A 294 -32.88 -40.75 9.30
C ILE A 294 -31.41 -41.09 9.60
N ARG A 295 -30.51 -40.93 8.62
CA ARG A 295 -29.07 -41.17 8.79
C ARG A 295 -28.42 -40.26 9.84
N PHE A 296 -29.03 -39.10 10.13
CA PHE A 296 -28.54 -38.13 11.11
C PHE A 296 -29.28 -38.23 12.46
N LYS A 297 -30.17 -39.21 12.64
CA LYS A 297 -30.99 -39.37 13.85
C LYS A 297 -30.63 -40.64 14.62
N LYS A 298 -30.75 -40.57 15.95
CA LYS A 298 -30.59 -41.70 16.87
C LYS A 298 -31.70 -41.67 17.92
N ASN A 299 -31.98 -42.81 18.54
CA ASN A 299 -32.98 -42.94 19.61
C ASN A 299 -34.40 -42.45 19.21
N VAL A 300 -34.83 -42.72 17.98
CA VAL A 300 -36.19 -42.37 17.52
C VAL A 300 -37.22 -43.22 18.25
N ARG A 301 -38.18 -42.56 18.92
CA ARG A 301 -39.25 -43.19 19.71
C ARG A 301 -40.57 -42.44 19.47
N PRO A 302 -41.73 -43.10 19.61
CA PRO A 302 -43.03 -42.42 19.65
C PRO A 302 -43.08 -41.36 20.77
N MET A 303 -43.87 -40.31 20.55
CA MET A 303 -44.22 -39.34 21.59
C MET A 303 -45.53 -39.76 22.23
N GLU A 304 -45.64 -39.70 23.55
CA GLU A 304 -46.82 -40.11 24.31
C GLU A 304 -47.08 -39.11 25.45
N GLY A 305 -48.34 -38.93 25.83
CA GLY A 305 -48.75 -38.03 26.92
C GLY A 305 -48.47 -36.56 26.60
N ILE A 306 -48.52 -36.20 25.32
CA ILE A 306 -48.20 -34.86 24.86
C ILE A 306 -49.38 -33.91 25.06
N LEU A 307 -50.62 -34.37 24.87
CA LEU A 307 -51.81 -33.55 25.03
C LEU A 307 -51.87 -32.93 26.43
N ASP A 308 -51.68 -33.73 27.48
CA ASP A 308 -51.72 -33.23 28.87
C ASP A 308 -50.68 -32.13 29.12
N ARG A 309 -49.46 -32.27 28.57
CA ARG A 309 -48.42 -31.24 28.65
C ARG A 309 -48.78 -29.99 27.86
N VAL A 310 -49.31 -30.14 26.64
CA VAL A 310 -49.75 -28.99 25.82
C VAL A 310 -50.86 -28.21 26.50
N MET A 311 -51.77 -28.89 27.21
CA MET A 311 -52.85 -28.24 27.96
C MET A 311 -52.36 -27.43 29.17
N MET A 312 -51.13 -27.64 29.63
CA MET A 312 -50.50 -26.81 30.67
C MET A 312 -49.96 -25.48 30.12
N LEU A 313 -49.75 -25.37 28.81
CA LEU A 313 -49.22 -24.16 28.19
C LEU A 313 -50.22 -23.01 28.30
N GLN A 314 -49.70 -21.81 28.54
CA GLN A 314 -50.49 -20.59 28.67
C GLN A 314 -50.10 -19.60 27.56
N PRO A 315 -50.74 -19.64 26.38
CA PRO A 315 -50.56 -18.63 25.36
C PRO A 315 -50.94 -17.25 25.89
N LYS A 316 -50.09 -16.25 25.64
CA LYS A 316 -50.28 -14.87 26.10
C LYS A 316 -50.12 -13.89 24.96
N THR A 317 -50.74 -12.73 25.15
CA THR A 317 -50.43 -11.53 24.39
C THR A 317 -49.50 -10.64 25.20
N PHE A 318 -48.51 -10.05 24.55
CA PHE A 318 -47.56 -9.15 25.20
C PHE A 318 -47.08 -8.08 24.22
N GLU A 319 -46.50 -7.01 24.76
CA GLU A 319 -45.78 -5.99 24.00
C GLU A 319 -44.31 -6.02 24.43
N MET A 320 -43.42 -5.84 23.46
CA MET A 320 -41.98 -5.79 23.74
C MET A 320 -41.62 -4.45 24.38
N LYS A 321 -40.66 -4.47 25.30
CA LYS A 321 -40.13 -3.27 25.96
C LYS A 321 -39.14 -2.52 25.04
N THR A 322 -39.63 -1.99 23.92
CA THR A 322 -38.81 -1.32 22.89
C THR A 322 -38.08 -0.09 23.41
N ASP A 323 -38.68 0.66 24.35
CA ASP A 323 -38.06 1.83 24.98
C ASP A 323 -36.89 1.46 25.91
N GLU A 324 -37.03 0.37 26.69
CA GLU A 324 -36.00 -0.07 27.63
C GLU A 324 -34.83 -0.79 26.93
N PHE A 325 -35.10 -1.42 25.79
CA PHE A 325 -34.13 -2.24 25.03
C PHE A 325 -34.02 -1.81 23.56
N SER A 326 -33.91 -0.50 23.33
CA SER A 326 -33.91 0.09 21.97
C SER A 326 -32.77 -0.41 21.07
N PHE A 327 -31.64 -0.80 21.64
CA PHE A 327 -30.49 -1.39 20.92
C PHE A 327 -30.74 -2.83 20.42
N MET A 328 -31.80 -3.50 20.88
CA MET A 328 -32.15 -4.86 20.44
C MET A 328 -33.06 -4.89 19.20
N ASN A 329 -33.53 -3.74 18.73
CA ASN A 329 -34.43 -3.62 17.56
C ASN A 329 -35.67 -4.51 17.69
N LEU A 330 -36.29 -4.54 18.88
CA LEU A 330 -37.47 -5.35 19.15
C LEU A 330 -38.69 -4.82 18.38
N ASN A 331 -39.57 -5.72 17.94
CA ASN A 331 -40.78 -5.35 17.22
C ASN A 331 -41.82 -4.69 18.13
N GLU A 332 -42.42 -3.60 17.64
CA GLU A 332 -43.53 -2.90 18.29
C GLU A 332 -44.88 -3.62 18.14
N GLY A 333 -45.82 -3.28 19.02
CA GLY A 333 -47.21 -3.74 18.97
C GLY A 333 -47.47 -5.05 19.71
N THR A 334 -48.75 -5.45 19.71
CA THR A 334 -49.22 -6.66 20.41
C THR A 334 -48.78 -7.92 19.67
N GLN A 335 -48.05 -8.79 20.36
CA GLN A 335 -47.58 -10.07 19.89
C GLN A 335 -48.28 -11.22 20.63
N TYR A 336 -48.27 -12.41 20.03
CA TYR A 336 -48.85 -13.63 20.58
C TYR A 336 -47.74 -14.67 20.75
N GLY A 337 -47.67 -15.32 21.90
CA GLY A 337 -46.66 -16.35 22.13
C GLY A 337 -46.73 -16.94 23.53
N LEU A 338 -45.59 -17.46 23.97
CA LEU A 338 -45.38 -18.08 25.27
C LEU A 338 -44.25 -17.36 26.01
N ILE A 339 -44.25 -17.46 27.34
CA ILE A 339 -43.14 -17.00 28.18
C ILE A 339 -42.14 -18.14 28.33
N ALA A 340 -40.87 -17.90 28.01
CA ALA A 340 -39.83 -18.93 28.01
C ALA A 340 -39.71 -19.63 29.37
N GLN A 341 -39.78 -18.87 30.47
CA GLN A 341 -39.70 -19.41 31.83
C GLN A 341 -40.87 -20.34 32.15
N GLU A 342 -42.08 -20.01 31.69
CA GLU A 342 -43.27 -20.86 31.90
C GLU A 342 -43.22 -22.11 31.03
N LEU A 343 -42.74 -21.98 29.79
CA LEU A 343 -42.54 -23.11 28.90
C LEU A 343 -41.49 -24.08 29.47
N LYS A 344 -40.45 -23.56 30.13
CA LYS A 344 -39.36 -24.36 30.70
C LYS A 344 -39.82 -25.38 31.74
N GLU A 345 -40.87 -25.06 32.50
CA GLU A 345 -41.46 -25.97 33.49
C GLU A 345 -42.16 -27.17 32.83
N VAL A 346 -42.59 -27.03 31.57
CA VAL A 346 -43.37 -28.05 30.84
C VAL A 346 -42.54 -28.75 29.76
N PHE A 347 -41.82 -27.99 28.94
CA PHE A 347 -40.94 -28.43 27.85
C PHE A 347 -39.57 -27.72 27.94
N PRO A 348 -38.72 -28.06 28.94
CA PRO A 348 -37.41 -27.46 29.10
C PRO A 348 -36.52 -27.59 27.85
N GLU A 349 -36.73 -28.64 27.06
CA GLU A 349 -36.03 -28.91 25.81
C GLU A 349 -36.27 -27.90 24.69
N LEU A 350 -37.33 -27.08 24.78
CA LEU A 350 -37.65 -26.05 23.79
C LEU A 350 -37.13 -24.67 24.18
N VAL A 351 -36.56 -24.53 25.38
CA VAL A 351 -36.03 -23.27 25.88
C VAL A 351 -34.52 -23.27 25.69
N VAL A 352 -34.03 -22.32 24.89
CA VAL A 352 -32.62 -22.22 24.50
C VAL A 352 -32.00 -20.95 25.08
N PRO A 353 -30.73 -21.00 25.55
CA PRO A 353 -30.04 -19.79 25.96
C PRO A 353 -29.78 -18.89 24.73
N GLY A 354 -29.93 -17.59 24.94
CA GLY A 354 -29.69 -16.55 23.95
C GLY A 354 -28.69 -15.52 24.48
N ALA A 355 -27.95 -14.88 23.57
CA ALA A 355 -27.06 -13.77 23.90
C ALA A 355 -27.15 -12.69 22.81
N HIS A 356 -27.41 -11.45 23.22
CA HIS A 356 -27.43 -10.28 22.34
C HIS A 356 -26.33 -9.31 22.79
N PRO A 357 -25.59 -8.66 21.88
CA PRO A 357 -24.66 -7.60 22.26
C PRO A 357 -25.34 -6.53 23.13
N ASP A 358 -24.65 -6.02 24.14
CA ASP A 358 -25.18 -4.91 24.93
C ASP A 358 -25.24 -3.59 24.13
N GLU A 359 -25.81 -2.55 24.73
CA GLU A 359 -25.99 -1.23 24.09
C GLU A 359 -24.68 -0.65 23.52
N ASN A 360 -23.55 -0.94 24.18
CA ASN A 360 -22.24 -0.42 23.80
C ASN A 360 -21.45 -1.37 22.89
N ASN A 361 -21.96 -2.58 22.61
CA ASN A 361 -21.23 -3.69 22.01
C ASN A 361 -19.92 -4.03 22.75
N GLU A 362 -19.92 -3.93 24.08
CA GLU A 362 -18.78 -4.25 24.97
C GLU A 362 -18.98 -5.57 25.73
N GLY A 363 -20.19 -6.12 25.70
CA GLY A 363 -20.57 -7.35 26.36
C GLY A 363 -21.83 -7.95 25.76
N PHE A 364 -22.43 -8.88 26.50
CA PHE A 364 -23.65 -9.57 26.10
C PHE A 364 -24.72 -9.50 27.19
N ILE A 365 -25.98 -9.39 26.77
CA ILE A 365 -27.15 -9.65 27.59
C ILE A 365 -27.62 -11.07 27.28
N GLU A 366 -27.62 -11.91 28.31
CA GLU A 366 -28.13 -13.27 28.24
C GLU A 366 -29.66 -13.29 28.43
N TYR A 367 -30.34 -14.18 27.73
CA TYR A 367 -31.79 -14.35 27.80
C TYR A 367 -32.21 -15.79 27.49
N GLU A 368 -33.48 -16.11 27.70
CA GLU A 368 -34.08 -17.40 27.32
C GLU A 368 -34.98 -17.22 26.09
N GLY A 369 -34.68 -17.94 25.02
CA GLY A 369 -35.47 -18.01 23.80
C GLY A 369 -36.27 -19.30 23.71
N ILE A 370 -37.26 -19.33 22.81
CA ILE A 370 -38.08 -20.51 22.54
C ILE A 370 -37.81 -21.00 21.11
N ASP A 371 -37.49 -22.27 20.94
CA ASP A 371 -37.55 -22.92 19.63
C ASP A 371 -38.99 -23.32 19.32
N TYR A 372 -39.68 -22.46 18.56
CA TYR A 372 -41.07 -22.68 18.17
C TYR A 372 -41.23 -23.77 17.09
N ILE A 373 -40.17 -24.14 16.35
CA ILE A 373 -40.30 -25.07 15.22
C ILE A 373 -40.75 -26.47 15.69
N PRO A 374 -40.14 -27.08 16.73
CA PRO A 374 -40.56 -28.37 17.25
C PRO A 374 -41.99 -28.40 17.82
N LEU A 375 -42.55 -27.25 18.23
CA LEU A 375 -43.94 -27.19 18.71
C LEU A 375 -44.92 -27.71 17.65
N THR A 376 -44.61 -27.58 16.36
CA THR A 376 -45.45 -28.14 15.30
C THR A 376 -45.60 -29.66 15.41
N ALA A 377 -44.52 -30.40 15.67
CA ALA A 377 -44.56 -31.85 15.85
C ALA A 377 -45.28 -32.25 17.15
N ILE A 378 -45.07 -31.47 18.22
CA ILE A 378 -45.75 -31.64 19.51
C ILE A 378 -47.27 -31.46 19.34
N LEU A 379 -47.69 -30.40 18.64
CA LEU A 379 -49.10 -30.14 18.36
C LEU A 379 -49.73 -31.23 17.48
N ILE A 380 -48.99 -31.75 16.49
CA ILE A 380 -49.47 -32.90 15.68
C ILE A 380 -49.80 -34.10 16.59
N GLN A 381 -48.91 -34.45 17.51
CA GLN A 381 -49.14 -35.56 18.44
C GLN A 381 -50.30 -35.25 19.40
N ALA A 382 -50.37 -34.03 19.95
CA ALA A 382 -51.47 -33.64 20.84
C ALA A 382 -52.84 -33.78 20.15
N VAL A 383 -52.94 -33.38 18.87
CA VAL A 383 -54.17 -33.55 18.07
C VAL A 383 -54.49 -35.02 17.84
N GLN A 384 -53.49 -35.87 17.59
CA GLN A 384 -53.70 -37.31 17.44
C GLN A 384 -54.21 -37.96 18.74
N GLU A 385 -53.64 -37.60 19.89
CA GLU A 385 -54.10 -38.06 21.20
C GLU A 385 -55.52 -37.55 21.51
N GLN A 386 -55.79 -36.28 21.22
CA GLN A 386 -57.13 -35.69 21.37
C GLN A 386 -58.15 -36.42 20.49
N GLN A 387 -57.80 -36.74 19.25
CA GLN A 387 -58.68 -37.47 18.35
C GLN A 387 -58.97 -38.88 18.86
N ALA A 388 -57.98 -39.56 19.46
CA ALA A 388 -58.18 -40.86 20.06
C ALA A 388 -59.18 -40.81 21.23
N GLN A 389 -59.05 -39.82 22.12
CA GLN A 389 -60.01 -39.60 23.22
C GLN A 389 -61.43 -39.30 22.69
N ILE A 390 -61.55 -38.54 21.60
CA ILE A 390 -62.84 -38.25 20.96
C ILE A 390 -63.50 -39.52 20.42
N GLU A 391 -62.74 -40.40 19.75
CA GLU A 391 -63.29 -41.65 19.23
C GLU A 391 -63.68 -42.62 20.35
N GLU A 392 -62.91 -42.67 21.44
CA GLU A 392 -63.26 -43.43 22.64
C GLU A 392 -64.58 -42.91 23.26
N LEU A 393 -64.70 -41.60 23.47
CA LEU A 393 -65.92 -40.98 24.00
C LEU A 393 -67.13 -41.22 23.09
N LYS A 394 -66.96 -41.17 21.76
CA LYS A 394 -68.06 -41.49 20.82
C LYS A 394 -68.50 -42.95 20.94
N ALA A 395 -67.56 -43.88 21.09
CA ALA A 395 -67.88 -45.29 21.25
C ALA A 395 -68.64 -45.54 22.57
N GLU A 396 -68.24 -44.89 23.67
CA GLU A 396 -68.97 -44.94 24.94
C GLU A 396 -70.38 -44.36 24.81
N ILE A 397 -70.54 -43.23 24.14
CA ILE A 397 -71.86 -42.60 23.91
C ILE A 397 -72.79 -43.52 23.11
N GLU A 398 -72.31 -44.20 22.07
CA GLU A 398 -73.14 -45.15 21.32
C GLU A 398 -73.54 -46.36 22.17
N GLN A 399 -72.62 -46.90 22.99
CA GLN A 399 -72.96 -47.97 23.94
C GLN A 399 -73.97 -47.54 25.01
N LEU A 400 -73.94 -46.28 25.44
CA LEU A 400 -74.90 -45.72 26.38
C LEU A 400 -76.26 -45.42 25.76
N LYS A 401 -76.34 -45.20 24.45
CA LYS A 401 -77.61 -45.03 23.73
C LYS A 401 -78.32 -46.34 23.43
N ASP A 402 -77.57 -47.44 23.33
CA ASP A 402 -78.09 -48.78 23.07
C ASP A 402 -78.57 -49.51 24.34
N ASN A 403 -78.38 -48.90 25.52
CA ASN A 403 -78.95 -49.31 26.82
C ASN A 403 -80.09 -48.37 27.24
#